data_AF-A0A7J6TTR4-F1
#
_entry.id   AF-A0A7J6TTR4-F1
#
_cell.length_a   1.000
_cell.length_b   1.000
_cell.length_c   1.000
_cell.angle_alpha   90.00
_cell.angle_beta   90.00
_cell.angle_gamma   90.00
#
_symmetry.space_group_name_H-M   'P 1'
#
loop_
_entity.id
_entity.type
_entity.pdbx_description
1 polymer ?
#
loop_
_entity_poly.entity_id
_entity_poly.type
_entity_poly.pdbx_seq_one_letter_code
_entity_poly.pdbx_strand_id
1 'polypeptide(L)'
;RPQLRLLVGEALVAFAQCPQRNADIKPLVSLMARIIGGFRTPLNSADLGLLYNIVLPLHMPNGFFSWDRQTPLIKGYHREITQCVVIFLEKQPDLFPQVMDGVITALPPPAHGNSAKELLILAEIARLLQGVSVDNFKKVEKKLRTVVKNRVRSPNSQLAESVLSLWRDNHFSEDLVVSDDWVSTMVPLLFNGGHMHWNPTVNKMIANVLADLEKANPAAFKKAATVSVEAARDAKRKSEKDEATRKAIEAKLNAKRVPVPPAVPKPPSLAEMSSIGRSRGSGAQPPV
;
A
#
# COMPACT_ATOMS: atom_id res chain seq x y z
N ARG A 1 -11.76 -7.80 -40.55
CA ARG A 1 -11.11 -7.15 -39.37
C ARG A 1 -12.04 -6.87 -38.18
N PRO A 2 -13.36 -6.62 -38.33
CA PRO A 2 -14.29 -6.46 -37.18
C PRO A 2 -14.37 -7.70 -36.27
N GLN A 3 -14.46 -8.90 -36.85
CA GLN A 3 -14.54 -10.17 -36.11
C GLN A 3 -13.33 -10.42 -35.19
N LEU A 4 -12.11 -10.08 -35.63
CA LEU A 4 -10.92 -10.19 -34.78
C LEU A 4 -11.00 -9.27 -33.57
N ARG A 5 -11.51 -8.04 -33.73
CA ARG A 5 -11.67 -7.10 -32.60
C ARG A 5 -12.70 -7.62 -31.61
N LEU A 6 -13.77 -8.24 -32.10
CA LEU A 6 -14.80 -8.85 -31.26
C LEU A 6 -14.21 -10.00 -30.44
N LEU A 7 -13.55 -10.97 -31.09
CA LEU A 7 -12.94 -12.13 -30.42
C LEU A 7 -11.88 -11.72 -29.39
N VAL A 8 -11.01 -10.76 -29.74
CA VAL A 8 -10.02 -10.22 -28.81
C VAL A 8 -10.71 -9.52 -27.63
N GLY A 9 -11.75 -8.74 -27.90
CA GLY A 9 -12.53 -8.06 -26.86
C GLY A 9 -13.19 -9.04 -25.89
N GLU A 10 -13.87 -10.07 -26.40
CA GLU A 10 -14.52 -11.11 -25.60
C GLU A 10 -13.52 -11.85 -24.70
N ALA A 11 -12.34 -12.21 -25.24
CA ALA A 11 -11.29 -12.85 -24.48
C ALA A 11 -10.76 -11.96 -23.34
N LEU A 12 -10.58 -10.67 -23.59
CA LEU A 12 -10.10 -9.72 -22.58
C LEU A 12 -11.17 -9.43 -21.51
N VAL A 13 -12.45 -9.35 -21.88
CA VAL A 13 -13.56 -9.21 -20.92
C VAL A 13 -13.66 -10.44 -20.03
N ALA A 14 -13.58 -11.64 -20.62
CA ALA A 14 -13.57 -12.89 -19.86
C ALA A 14 -12.40 -12.96 -18.88
N PHE A 15 -11.20 -12.51 -19.31
CA PHE A 15 -10.04 -12.44 -18.43
C PHE A 15 -10.21 -11.42 -17.29
N ALA A 16 -10.78 -10.24 -17.56
CA ALA A 16 -11.01 -9.24 -16.53
C ALA A 16 -11.96 -9.74 -15.42
N GLN A 17 -12.96 -10.54 -15.80
CA GLN A 17 -13.93 -11.15 -14.87
C GLN A 17 -13.36 -12.36 -14.13
N CYS A 18 -12.69 -13.26 -14.86
CA CYS A 18 -12.12 -14.50 -14.34
C CYS A 18 -10.64 -14.62 -14.78
N PRO A 19 -9.72 -13.95 -14.07
CA PRO A 19 -8.32 -13.92 -14.46
C PRO A 19 -7.66 -15.29 -14.31
N GLN A 20 -7.21 -15.85 -15.43
CA GLN A 20 -6.46 -17.10 -15.47
C GLN A 20 -4.96 -16.81 -15.37
N ARG A 21 -4.26 -17.41 -14.40
CA ARG A 21 -2.83 -17.15 -14.17
C ARG A 21 -1.94 -17.50 -15.37
N ASN A 22 -2.32 -18.51 -16.14
CA ASN A 22 -1.53 -19.01 -17.28
C ASN A 22 -1.89 -18.34 -18.61
N ALA A 23 -2.87 -17.43 -18.63
CA ALA A 23 -3.26 -16.73 -19.84
C ALA A 23 -2.25 -15.62 -20.15
N ASP A 24 -1.48 -15.78 -21.23
CA ASP A 24 -0.64 -14.71 -21.74
C ASP A 24 -1.48 -13.72 -22.56
N ILE A 25 -2.09 -12.76 -21.87
CA ILE A 25 -2.93 -11.74 -22.51
C ILE A 25 -2.13 -10.55 -23.06
N LYS A 26 -0.84 -10.46 -22.74
CA LYS A 26 0.00 -9.32 -23.14
C LYS A 26 0.00 -9.08 -24.66
N PRO A 27 0.11 -10.09 -25.53
CA PRO A 27 0.02 -9.89 -26.99
C PRO A 27 -1.34 -9.32 -27.41
N LEU A 28 -2.43 -9.73 -26.76
CA LEU A 28 -3.78 -9.24 -27.04
C LEU A 28 -3.92 -7.76 -26.67
N VAL A 29 -3.41 -7.36 -25.50
CA VAL A 29 -3.40 -5.95 -25.07
C VAL A 29 -2.48 -5.12 -25.97
N SER A 30 -1.32 -5.63 -26.37
CA SER A 30 -0.43 -4.95 -27.31
C SER A 30 -1.09 -4.72 -28.67
N LEU A 31 -1.80 -5.72 -29.19
CA LEU A 31 -2.61 -5.58 -30.40
C LEU A 31 -3.70 -4.53 -30.23
N MET A 32 -4.36 -4.49 -29.07
CA MET A 32 -5.38 -3.50 -28.73
C MET A 32 -4.79 -2.07 -28.75
N ALA A 33 -3.61 -1.83 -28.18
CA ALA A 33 -2.95 -0.52 -28.25
C ALA A 33 -2.74 -0.06 -29.71
N ARG A 34 -2.32 -0.98 -30.60
CA ARG A 34 -2.18 -0.68 -32.04
C ARG A 34 -3.51 -0.40 -32.73
N ILE A 35 -4.58 -1.11 -32.34
CA ILE A 35 -5.93 -0.86 -32.84
C ILE A 35 -6.41 0.53 -32.43
N ILE A 36 -6.25 0.88 -31.13
CA ILE A 36 -6.63 2.18 -30.58
C ILE A 36 -5.85 3.30 -31.28
N GLY A 37 -4.55 3.13 -31.53
CA GLY A 37 -3.73 4.09 -32.27
C GLY A 37 -4.31 4.48 -33.64
N GLY A 38 -4.98 3.53 -34.31
CA GLY A 38 -5.65 3.74 -35.60
C GLY A 38 -7.04 4.36 -35.54
N PHE A 39 -7.57 4.68 -34.35
CA PHE A 39 -8.87 5.33 -34.22
C PHE A 39 -8.86 6.75 -34.79
N ARG A 40 -9.97 7.11 -35.45
CA ARG A 40 -10.21 8.46 -35.94
C ARG A 40 -10.73 9.31 -34.79
N THR A 41 -10.38 10.59 -34.80
CA THR A 41 -10.92 11.58 -33.85
C THR A 41 -12.02 12.39 -34.53
N PRO A 42 -13.14 12.71 -33.84
CA PRO A 42 -13.47 12.34 -32.47
C PRO A 42 -13.79 10.83 -32.33
N LEU A 43 -13.57 10.29 -31.12
CA LEU A 43 -13.85 8.89 -30.83
C LEU A 43 -15.35 8.62 -30.88
N ASN A 44 -15.73 7.47 -31.45
CA ASN A 44 -17.13 7.06 -31.49
C ASN A 44 -17.53 6.27 -30.22
N SER A 45 -18.82 5.95 -30.07
CA SER A 45 -19.33 5.22 -28.90
C SER A 45 -18.75 3.81 -28.75
N ALA A 46 -18.40 3.13 -29.85
CA ALA A 46 -17.75 1.82 -29.80
C ALA A 46 -16.30 1.92 -29.33
N ASP A 47 -15.57 2.95 -29.75
CA ASP A 47 -14.21 3.24 -29.29
C ASP A 47 -14.21 3.53 -27.77
N LEU A 48 -15.19 4.31 -27.29
CA LEU A 48 -15.40 4.54 -25.86
C LEU A 48 -15.81 3.27 -25.11
N GLY A 49 -16.62 2.41 -25.74
CA GLY A 49 -16.94 1.08 -25.21
C GLY A 49 -15.70 0.23 -24.96
N LEU A 50 -14.69 0.31 -25.83
CA LEU A 50 -13.41 -0.39 -25.64
C LEU A 50 -12.67 0.13 -24.40
N LEU A 51 -12.67 1.45 -24.17
CA LEU A 51 -12.06 2.04 -22.98
C LEU A 51 -12.77 1.58 -21.70
N TYR A 52 -14.09 1.77 -21.62
CA TYR A 52 -14.86 1.57 -20.39
C TYR A 52 -15.13 0.11 -20.07
N ASN A 53 -15.34 -0.74 -21.09
CA ASN A 53 -15.74 -2.14 -20.87
C ASN A 53 -14.56 -3.10 -20.90
N ILE A 54 -13.39 -2.69 -21.41
CA ILE A 54 -12.22 -3.57 -21.57
C ILE A 54 -10.96 -2.98 -20.93
N VAL A 55 -10.48 -1.83 -21.39
CA VAL A 55 -9.19 -1.27 -20.94
C VAL A 55 -9.19 -0.96 -19.45
N LEU A 56 -10.17 -0.23 -18.94
CA LEU A 56 -10.24 0.09 -17.51
C LEU A 56 -10.46 -1.16 -16.65
N PRO A 57 -11.43 -2.06 -16.98
CA PRO A 57 -11.62 -3.31 -16.23
C PRO A 57 -10.40 -4.24 -16.15
N LEU A 58 -9.48 -4.22 -17.13
CA LEU A 58 -8.24 -5.00 -17.06
C LEU A 58 -7.30 -4.61 -15.91
N HIS A 59 -7.50 -3.43 -15.29
CA HIS A 59 -6.78 -3.03 -14.09
C HIS A 59 -7.37 -3.68 -12.82
N MET A 60 -8.61 -4.16 -12.85
CA MET A 60 -9.34 -4.63 -11.67
C MET A 60 -8.78 -5.91 -11.03
N PRO A 61 -8.32 -6.94 -11.77
CA PRO A 61 -7.75 -8.14 -11.18
C PRO A 61 -6.70 -7.84 -10.11
N ASN A 62 -6.92 -8.30 -8.88
CA ASN A 62 -6.02 -8.08 -7.73
C ASN A 62 -5.17 -9.31 -7.39
N GLY A 63 -5.24 -10.37 -8.21
CA GLY A 63 -4.50 -11.60 -7.99
C GLY A 63 -2.99 -11.44 -8.18
N PHE A 64 -2.25 -12.46 -7.74
CA PHE A 64 -0.83 -12.61 -8.01
C PHE A 64 -0.61 -13.62 -9.15
N PHE A 65 0.33 -13.31 -10.03
CA PHE A 65 0.88 -14.27 -10.99
C PHE A 65 1.81 -15.25 -10.27
N SER A 66 2.72 -14.71 -9.45
CA SER A 66 3.64 -15.47 -8.60
C SER A 66 3.54 -14.91 -7.18
N TRP A 67 3.13 -15.77 -6.24
CA TRP A 67 3.01 -15.42 -4.83
C TRP A 67 4.37 -15.31 -4.13
N ASP A 68 5.30 -16.19 -4.48
CA ASP A 68 6.66 -16.24 -3.92
C ASP A 68 7.46 -14.95 -4.18
N ARG A 69 7.22 -14.29 -5.33
CA ARG A 69 7.86 -13.01 -5.69
C ARG A 69 6.96 -11.80 -5.49
N GLN A 70 5.80 -11.97 -4.87
CA GLN A 70 4.76 -10.94 -4.74
C GLN A 70 4.50 -10.22 -6.08
N THR A 71 4.50 -10.97 -7.18
CA THR A 71 4.33 -10.41 -8.51
C THR A 71 2.85 -10.31 -8.85
N PRO A 72 2.27 -9.09 -8.91
CA PRO A 72 0.85 -8.93 -9.15
C PRO A 72 0.55 -9.33 -10.59
N LEU A 73 -0.63 -9.89 -10.83
CA LEU A 73 -1.03 -10.39 -12.15
C LEU A 73 -0.90 -9.32 -13.24
N ILE A 74 -1.34 -8.10 -12.91
CA ILE A 74 -1.28 -6.94 -13.80
C ILE A 74 0.14 -6.64 -14.29
N LYS A 75 1.20 -7.01 -13.56
CA LYS A 75 2.60 -6.76 -13.98
C LYS A 75 2.91 -7.35 -15.36
N GLY A 76 2.26 -8.45 -15.75
CA GLY A 76 2.49 -9.09 -17.05
C GLY A 76 2.07 -8.25 -18.25
N TYR A 77 1.10 -7.34 -18.07
CA TYR A 77 0.49 -6.57 -19.15
C TYR A 77 0.29 -5.07 -18.81
N HIS A 78 0.77 -4.62 -17.65
CA HIS A 78 0.59 -3.26 -17.13
C HIS A 78 1.10 -2.19 -18.11
N ARG A 79 2.28 -2.43 -18.69
CA ARG A 79 2.87 -1.48 -19.64
C ARG A 79 1.96 -1.27 -20.85
N GLU A 80 1.38 -2.35 -21.37
CA GLU A 80 0.53 -2.34 -22.55
C GLU A 80 -0.84 -1.69 -22.27
N ILE A 81 -1.45 -1.94 -21.10
CA ILE A 81 -2.71 -1.26 -20.72
C ILE A 81 -2.49 0.24 -20.48
N THR A 82 -1.38 0.64 -19.84
CA THR A 82 -1.06 2.05 -19.64
C THR A 82 -0.83 2.75 -20.98
N GLN A 83 -0.21 2.07 -21.95
CA GLN A 83 -0.11 2.59 -23.32
C GLN A 83 -1.48 2.78 -23.97
N CYS A 84 -2.40 1.82 -23.84
CA CYS A 84 -3.78 1.98 -24.33
C CYS A 84 -4.43 3.23 -23.72
N VAL A 85 -4.33 3.41 -22.41
CA VAL A 85 -4.90 4.56 -21.69
C VAL A 85 -4.30 5.88 -22.18
N VAL A 86 -2.97 5.96 -22.31
CA VAL A 86 -2.29 7.17 -22.81
C VAL A 86 -2.75 7.52 -24.23
N ILE A 87 -2.84 6.55 -25.14
CA ILE A 87 -3.28 6.81 -26.53
C ILE A 87 -4.73 7.33 -26.55
N PHE A 88 -5.61 6.83 -25.67
CA PHE A 88 -6.97 7.36 -25.55
C PHE A 88 -6.96 8.83 -25.13
N LEU A 89 -6.13 9.20 -24.15
CA LEU A 89 -6.02 10.59 -23.67
C LEU A 89 -5.35 11.52 -24.69
N GLU A 90 -4.37 11.04 -25.45
CA GLU A 90 -3.76 11.79 -26.57
C GLU A 90 -4.81 12.12 -27.65
N LYS A 91 -5.75 11.21 -27.90
CA LYS A 91 -6.83 11.42 -28.88
C LYS A 91 -7.98 12.28 -28.35
N GLN A 92 -8.31 12.15 -27.07
CA GLN A 92 -9.39 12.91 -26.44
C GLN A 92 -9.07 13.19 -24.96
N PRO A 93 -8.41 14.33 -24.66
CA PRO A 93 -8.00 14.69 -23.30
C PRO A 93 -9.17 14.85 -22.30
N ASP A 94 -10.37 15.15 -22.78
CA ASP A 94 -11.57 15.31 -21.94
C ASP A 94 -12.00 14.03 -21.21
N LEU A 95 -11.48 12.87 -21.62
CA LEU A 95 -11.71 11.58 -20.96
C LEU A 95 -10.89 11.41 -19.68
N PHE A 96 -9.95 12.33 -19.40
CA PHE A 96 -9.03 12.24 -18.26
C PHE A 96 -9.73 11.97 -16.92
N PRO A 97 -10.80 12.69 -16.54
CA PRO A 97 -11.45 12.45 -15.25
C PRO A 97 -12.02 11.03 -15.11
N GLN A 98 -12.64 10.51 -16.17
CA GLN A 98 -13.26 9.18 -16.18
C GLN A 98 -12.19 8.08 -16.19
N VAL A 99 -11.11 8.28 -16.94
CA VAL A 99 -9.95 7.38 -16.97
C VAL A 99 -9.29 7.31 -15.59
N MET A 100 -8.98 8.46 -15.00
CA MET A 100 -8.38 8.53 -13.67
C MET A 100 -9.27 7.86 -12.62
N ASP A 101 -10.58 8.01 -12.72
CA ASP A 101 -11.49 7.35 -11.81
C ASP A 101 -11.42 5.81 -11.93
N GLY A 102 -11.41 5.29 -13.16
CA GLY A 102 -11.25 3.85 -13.40
C GLY A 102 -9.93 3.30 -12.87
N VAL A 103 -8.82 4.02 -13.11
CA VAL A 103 -7.48 3.64 -12.64
C VAL A 103 -7.40 3.70 -11.11
N ILE A 104 -7.91 4.76 -10.47
CA ILE A 104 -7.93 4.88 -9.00
C ILE A 104 -8.82 3.81 -8.37
N THR A 105 -9.95 3.47 -8.98
CA THR A 105 -10.85 2.42 -8.51
C THR A 105 -10.19 1.04 -8.50
N ALA A 106 -9.22 0.81 -9.39
CA ALA A 106 -8.46 -0.43 -9.44
C ALA A 106 -7.41 -0.58 -8.32
N LEU A 107 -7.15 0.47 -7.53
CA LEU A 107 -6.27 0.38 -6.37
C LEU A 107 -6.84 -0.62 -5.35
N PRO A 108 -6.04 -1.62 -4.92
CA PRO A 108 -6.40 -2.47 -3.80
C PRO A 108 -6.77 -1.64 -2.56
N PRO A 109 -7.76 -2.06 -1.76
CA PRO A 109 -7.97 -1.41 -0.47
C PRO A 109 -6.72 -1.59 0.40
N PRO A 110 -6.33 -0.60 1.24
CA PRO A 110 -5.07 -0.64 1.98
C PRO A 110 -4.87 -1.90 2.84
N ALA A 111 -5.97 -2.50 3.32
CA ALA A 111 -5.96 -3.71 4.14
C ALA A 111 -5.71 -5.03 3.35
N HIS A 112 -5.80 -5.01 2.01
CA HIS A 112 -5.75 -6.23 1.18
C HIS A 112 -4.34 -6.62 0.71
N GLY A 113 -3.29 -5.91 1.15
CA GLY A 113 -1.91 -6.41 1.14
C GLY A 113 -1.22 -6.56 -0.22
N ASN A 114 -1.78 -6.07 -1.33
CA ASN A 114 -1.13 -6.11 -2.65
C ASN A 114 -0.41 -4.78 -2.98
N SER A 115 0.58 -4.42 -2.16
CA SER A 115 1.35 -3.18 -2.37
C SER A 115 2.11 -3.17 -3.70
N ALA A 116 2.45 -4.34 -4.26
CA ALA A 116 3.08 -4.42 -5.57
C ALA A 116 2.15 -3.94 -6.70
N LYS A 117 0.85 -4.26 -6.63
CA LYS A 117 -0.15 -3.70 -7.55
C LYS A 117 -0.35 -2.20 -7.29
N GLU A 118 -0.42 -1.78 -6.03
CA GLU A 118 -0.56 -0.35 -5.70
C GLU A 118 0.57 0.50 -6.30
N LEU A 119 1.81 0.01 -6.24
CA LEU A 119 2.96 0.67 -6.86
C LEU A 119 2.82 0.84 -8.37
N LEU A 120 2.32 -0.18 -9.07
CA LEU A 120 2.10 -0.10 -10.52
C LEU A 120 1.04 0.94 -10.87
N ILE A 121 -0.10 0.90 -10.17
CA ILE A 121 -1.20 1.85 -10.40
C ILE A 121 -0.79 3.28 -10.02
N LEU A 122 -0.01 3.48 -8.94
CA LEU A 122 0.51 4.80 -8.60
C LEU A 122 1.51 5.32 -9.63
N ALA A 123 2.36 4.46 -10.20
CA ALA A 123 3.25 4.83 -11.28
C ALA A 123 2.47 5.22 -12.54
N GLU A 124 1.37 4.53 -12.84
CA GLU A 124 0.45 4.90 -13.90
C GLU A 124 -0.23 6.24 -13.62
N ILE A 125 -0.80 6.46 -12.43
CA ILE A 125 -1.39 7.74 -12.02
C ILE A 125 -0.37 8.88 -12.20
N ALA A 126 0.86 8.71 -11.70
CA ALA A 126 1.92 9.69 -11.85
C ALA A 126 2.24 9.97 -13.33
N ARG A 127 2.21 8.95 -14.19
CA ARG A 127 2.40 9.11 -15.64
C ARG A 127 1.24 9.87 -16.29
N LEU A 128 0.00 9.58 -15.90
CA LEU A 128 -1.18 10.24 -16.47
C LEU A 128 -1.26 11.71 -16.05
N LEU A 129 -0.76 12.06 -14.86
CA LEU A 129 -0.68 13.44 -14.40
C LEU A 129 0.31 14.30 -15.19
N GLN A 130 1.27 13.70 -15.91
CA GLN A 130 2.23 14.44 -16.73
C GLN A 130 1.51 15.11 -17.91
N GLY A 131 1.49 16.44 -17.92
CA GLY A 131 0.91 17.22 -19.01
C GLY A 131 -0.62 17.32 -18.98
N VAL A 132 -1.26 17.03 -17.85
CA VAL A 132 -2.71 17.25 -17.67
C VAL A 132 -3.04 18.75 -17.61
N SER A 133 -4.18 19.15 -18.16
CA SER A 133 -4.67 20.51 -17.97
C SER A 133 -5.15 20.74 -16.53
N VAL A 134 -5.02 21.97 -16.05
CA VAL A 134 -5.50 22.40 -14.72
C VAL A 134 -6.99 22.07 -14.52
N ASP A 135 -7.82 22.27 -15.54
CA ASP A 135 -9.27 22.00 -15.45
C ASP A 135 -9.58 20.51 -15.27
N ASN A 136 -8.82 19.63 -15.93
CA ASN A 136 -9.00 18.19 -15.77
C ASN A 136 -8.43 17.69 -14.45
N PHE A 137 -7.33 18.29 -13.98
CA PHE A 137 -6.77 18.01 -12.67
C PHE A 137 -7.74 18.34 -11.53
N LYS A 138 -8.37 19.51 -11.56
CA LYS A 138 -9.35 19.95 -10.55
C LYS A 138 -10.52 18.99 -10.39
N LYS A 139 -10.94 18.32 -11.47
CA LYS A 139 -12.02 17.32 -11.44
C LYS A 139 -11.65 16.05 -10.67
N VAL A 140 -10.36 15.70 -10.60
CA VAL A 140 -9.87 14.45 -9.96
C VAL A 140 -9.16 14.68 -8.63
N GLU A 141 -8.78 15.92 -8.33
CA GLU A 141 -8.02 16.33 -7.16
C GLU A 141 -8.53 15.70 -5.85
N LYS A 142 -9.85 15.73 -5.59
CA LYS A 142 -10.43 15.19 -4.35
C LYS A 142 -10.18 13.68 -4.19
N LYS A 143 -10.23 12.92 -5.29
CA LYS A 143 -9.93 11.49 -5.27
C LYS A 143 -8.44 11.25 -5.04
N LEU A 144 -7.57 12.02 -5.69
CA LEU A 144 -6.13 11.95 -5.47
C LEU A 144 -5.72 12.28 -4.03
N ARG A 145 -6.29 13.34 -3.44
CA ARG A 145 -6.13 13.66 -2.01
C ARG A 145 -6.44 12.47 -1.12
N THR A 146 -7.51 11.74 -1.43
CA THR A 146 -7.91 10.54 -0.68
C THR A 146 -6.92 9.39 -0.86
N VAL A 147 -6.44 9.16 -2.09
CA VAL A 147 -5.42 8.13 -2.39
C VAL A 147 -4.16 8.38 -1.56
N VAL A 148 -3.68 9.63 -1.54
CA VAL A 148 -2.48 10.06 -0.83
C VAL A 148 -2.66 9.92 0.68
N LYS A 149 -3.74 10.47 1.24
CA LYS A 149 -4.05 10.40 2.67
C LYS A 149 -4.02 8.97 3.20
N ASN A 150 -4.56 8.02 2.43
CA ASN A 150 -4.67 6.64 2.87
C ASN A 150 -3.35 5.84 2.76
N ARG A 151 -2.35 6.34 2.02
CA ARG A 151 -1.14 5.56 1.66
C ARG A 151 0.18 6.21 2.06
N VAL A 152 0.21 7.50 2.37
CA VAL A 152 1.43 8.25 2.71
C VAL A 152 2.14 7.73 3.97
N ARG A 153 1.39 7.08 4.88
CA ARG A 153 1.91 6.42 6.09
C ARG A 153 2.02 4.91 5.97
N SER A 154 2.02 4.37 4.74
CA SER A 154 2.21 2.93 4.55
C SER A 154 3.54 2.47 5.18
N PRO A 155 3.56 1.31 5.87
CA PRO A 155 4.81 0.72 6.35
C PRO A 155 5.69 0.22 5.20
N ASN A 156 5.13 0.02 4.00
CA ASN A 156 5.91 -0.28 2.81
C ASN A 156 6.57 1.01 2.31
N SER A 157 7.89 1.10 2.47
CA SER A 157 8.63 2.31 2.13
C SER A 157 8.54 2.66 0.65
N GLN A 158 8.56 1.68 -0.26
CA GLN A 158 8.45 1.96 -1.70
C GLN A 158 7.10 2.62 -2.00
N LEU A 159 6.03 2.18 -1.32
CA LEU A 159 4.71 2.77 -1.48
C LEU A 159 4.66 4.20 -0.95
N ALA A 160 5.18 4.42 0.27
CA ALA A 160 5.25 5.75 0.86
C ALA A 160 6.08 6.71 0.00
N GLU A 161 7.25 6.28 -0.49
CA GLU A 161 8.10 7.04 -1.41
C GLU A 161 7.35 7.37 -2.71
N SER A 162 6.68 6.40 -3.33
CA SER A 162 5.92 6.62 -4.56
C SER A 162 4.81 7.65 -4.36
N VAL A 163 4.09 7.60 -3.23
CA VAL A 163 3.02 8.55 -2.90
C VAL A 163 3.58 9.95 -2.63
N LEU A 164 4.64 10.05 -1.82
CA LEU A 164 5.29 11.33 -1.53
C LEU A 164 5.90 11.95 -2.77
N SER A 165 6.34 11.14 -3.73
CA SER A 165 6.92 11.63 -4.98
C SER A 165 5.94 12.38 -5.89
N LEU A 166 4.62 12.24 -5.65
CA LEU A 166 3.59 12.99 -6.36
C LEU A 166 3.69 14.50 -6.10
N TRP A 167 4.25 14.93 -4.96
CA TRP A 167 4.51 16.35 -4.67
C TRP A 167 5.54 16.99 -5.60
N ARG A 168 6.33 16.19 -6.34
CA ARG A 168 7.27 16.73 -7.34
C ARG A 168 6.58 17.18 -8.63
N ASP A 169 5.32 16.81 -8.82
CA ASP A 169 4.55 17.24 -9.98
C ASP A 169 4.00 18.66 -9.75
N ASN A 170 4.24 19.56 -10.71
CA ASN A 170 3.88 20.98 -10.59
C ASN A 170 2.38 21.19 -10.34
N HIS A 171 1.51 20.36 -10.96
CA HIS A 171 0.06 20.46 -10.77
C HIS A 171 -0.34 20.02 -9.37
N PHE A 172 0.35 19.03 -8.81
CA PHE A 172 0.11 18.57 -7.45
C PHE A 172 0.53 19.59 -6.40
N SER A 173 1.61 20.36 -6.65
CA SER A 173 2.11 21.37 -5.71
C SER A 173 1.35 22.70 -5.72
N GLU A 174 0.86 23.16 -6.87
CA GLU A 174 0.30 24.51 -6.98
C GLU A 174 -1.18 24.60 -6.62
N ASP A 175 -2.02 23.68 -7.11
CA ASP A 175 -3.47 23.73 -6.88
C ASP A 175 -3.88 23.02 -5.57
N LEU A 176 -3.19 21.93 -5.20
CA LEU A 176 -3.61 21.07 -4.10
C LEU A 176 -3.21 21.62 -2.72
N VAL A 177 -2.05 22.29 -2.65
CA VAL A 177 -1.33 22.63 -1.40
C VAL A 177 -1.81 23.94 -0.78
N VAL A 178 -2.61 24.74 -1.48
CA VAL A 178 -3.09 26.05 -0.99
C VAL A 178 -4.27 25.92 -0.02
N SER A 179 -5.03 24.82 -0.09
CA SER A 179 -6.26 24.65 0.70
C SER A 179 -5.99 24.44 2.19
N ASP A 180 -6.59 25.29 3.05
CA ASP A 180 -6.55 25.18 4.51
C ASP A 180 -6.92 23.79 5.03
N ASP A 181 -7.96 23.17 4.45
CA ASP A 181 -8.45 21.83 4.82
C ASP A 181 -7.41 20.74 4.55
N TRP A 182 -6.69 20.85 3.43
CA TRP A 182 -5.64 19.90 3.06
C TRP A 182 -4.47 19.98 4.02
N VAL A 183 -3.98 21.19 4.28
CA VAL A 183 -2.86 21.42 5.21
C VAL A 183 -3.24 20.94 6.61
N SER A 184 -4.46 21.28 7.07
CA SER A 184 -4.98 20.85 8.36
C SER A 184 -5.09 19.34 8.51
N THR A 185 -5.33 18.61 7.41
CA THR A 185 -5.42 17.15 7.40
C THR A 185 -4.04 16.49 7.29
N MET A 186 -3.17 17.01 6.44
CA MET A 186 -1.89 16.38 6.11
C MET A 186 -0.82 16.58 7.17
N VAL A 187 -0.75 17.75 7.80
CA VAL A 187 0.28 18.04 8.82
C VAL A 187 0.22 17.05 9.99
N PRO A 188 -0.93 16.81 10.64
CA PRO A 188 -1.02 15.81 11.70
C PRO A 188 -0.68 14.40 11.23
N LEU A 189 -1.11 14.04 10.01
CA LEU A 189 -0.90 12.72 9.44
C LEU A 189 0.58 12.43 9.15
N LEU A 190 1.31 13.42 8.63
CA LEU A 190 2.74 13.32 8.33
C LEU A 190 3.58 13.38 9.60
N PHE A 191 3.20 14.26 10.55
CA PHE A 191 3.87 14.36 11.85
C PHE A 191 3.70 13.09 12.69
N ASN A 192 2.52 12.46 12.63
CA ASN A 192 2.19 11.19 13.28
C ASN A 192 2.66 11.10 14.74
N GLY A 193 2.34 12.12 15.54
CA GLY A 193 2.73 12.16 16.96
C GLY A 193 4.25 12.20 17.20
N GLY A 194 5.05 12.56 16.19
CA GLY A 194 6.51 12.55 16.25
C GLY A 194 7.14 11.20 15.88
N HIS A 195 6.35 10.18 15.53
CA HIS A 195 6.88 8.89 15.13
C HIS A 195 7.40 8.91 13.69
N MET A 196 8.71 8.74 13.56
CA MET A 196 9.39 8.62 12.28
C MET A 196 9.06 7.29 11.59
N HIS A 197 9.10 7.29 10.27
CA HIS A 197 9.08 6.07 9.47
C HIS A 197 10.41 5.32 9.64
N TRP A 198 10.41 4.00 9.51
CA TRP A 198 11.62 3.18 9.71
C TRP A 198 12.68 3.43 8.62
N ASN A 199 12.25 3.78 7.40
CA ASN A 199 13.14 4.14 6.28
C ASN A 199 13.51 5.64 6.34
N PRO A 200 14.82 5.99 6.44
CA PRO A 200 15.30 7.38 6.48
C PRO A 200 14.94 8.22 5.25
N THR A 201 14.91 7.62 4.05
CA THR A 201 14.55 8.32 2.80
C THR A 201 13.12 8.83 2.87
N VAL A 202 12.19 8.01 3.36
CA VAL A 202 10.79 8.41 3.59
C VAL A 202 10.73 9.59 4.56
N ASN A 203 11.49 9.57 5.66
CA ASN A 203 11.52 10.68 6.61
C ASN A 203 12.00 11.99 5.96
N LYS A 204 13.03 11.93 5.11
CA LYS A 204 13.50 13.09 4.35
C LYS A 204 12.41 13.63 3.40
N MET A 205 11.72 12.75 2.69
CA MET A 205 10.62 13.14 1.81
C MET A 205 9.45 13.75 2.58
N ILE A 206 9.09 13.19 3.75
CA ILE A 206 8.07 13.76 4.64
C ILE A 206 8.48 15.17 5.08
N ALA A 207 9.74 15.37 5.49
CA ALA A 207 10.24 16.69 5.89
C ALA A 207 10.15 17.71 4.76
N ASN A 208 10.51 17.32 3.52
CA ASN A 208 10.37 18.18 2.35
C ASN A 208 8.91 18.58 2.12
N VAL A 209 7.98 17.61 2.16
CA VAL A 209 6.55 17.86 1.98
C VAL A 209 6.00 18.79 3.07
N LEU A 210 6.44 18.62 4.33
CA LEU A 210 6.06 19.53 5.41
C LEU A 210 6.56 20.96 5.16
N ALA A 211 7.79 21.12 4.67
CA ALA A 211 8.32 22.44 4.30
C ALA A 211 7.54 23.06 3.13
N ASP A 212 7.13 22.26 2.13
CA ASP A 212 6.30 22.73 1.02
C ASP A 212 4.91 23.18 1.50
N LEU A 213 4.30 22.44 2.44
CA LEU A 213 3.02 22.81 3.06
C LEU A 213 3.14 24.10 3.87
N GLU A 214 4.21 24.27 4.64
CA GLU A 214 4.48 25.50 5.39
C GLU A 214 4.65 26.70 4.45
N LYS A 215 5.41 26.54 3.37
CA LYS A 215 5.61 27.59 2.36
C LYS A 215 4.32 27.98 1.65
N ALA A 216 3.48 27.01 1.32
CA ALA A 216 2.22 27.24 0.60
C ALA A 216 1.17 27.94 1.48
N ASN A 217 1.04 27.54 2.74
CA ASN A 217 0.07 28.14 3.66
C ASN A 217 0.59 28.17 5.10
N PRO A 218 1.38 29.20 5.47
CA PRO A 218 2.00 29.30 6.79
C PRO A 218 0.98 29.36 7.93
N ALA A 219 -0.16 30.01 7.72
CA ALA A 219 -1.19 30.21 8.74
C ALA A 219 -1.88 28.89 9.09
N ALA A 220 -2.36 28.15 8.07
CA ALA A 220 -2.98 26.85 8.27
C ALA A 220 -1.96 25.83 8.82
N PHE A 221 -0.71 25.87 8.32
CA PHE A 221 0.34 24.99 8.79
C PHE A 221 0.63 25.20 10.28
N LYS A 222 0.84 26.45 10.72
CA LYS A 222 1.11 26.78 12.13
C LYS A 222 -0.02 26.28 13.04
N LYS A 223 -1.27 26.51 12.66
CA LYS A 223 -2.45 26.03 13.41
C LYS A 223 -2.50 24.50 13.49
N ALA A 224 -2.25 23.81 12.39
CA ALA A 224 -2.26 22.34 12.36
C ALA A 224 -1.08 21.75 13.15
N ALA A 225 0.09 22.38 13.09
CA ALA A 225 1.27 21.97 13.83
C ALA A 225 1.10 22.12 15.34
N THR A 226 0.53 23.23 15.83
CA THR A 226 0.27 23.43 17.26
C THR A 226 -0.66 22.35 17.80
N VAL A 227 -1.78 22.09 17.10
CA VAL A 227 -2.73 21.04 17.47
C VAL A 227 -2.05 19.67 17.50
N SER A 228 -1.22 19.37 16.50
CA SER A 228 -0.52 18.08 16.40
C SER A 228 0.48 17.85 17.53
N VAL A 229 1.23 18.88 17.91
CA VAL A 229 2.22 18.82 18.99
C VAL A 229 1.54 18.70 20.36
N GLU A 230 0.46 19.45 20.59
CA GLU A 230 -0.34 19.36 21.82
C GLU A 230 -0.95 17.96 21.97
N ALA A 231 -1.60 17.45 20.92
CA ALA A 231 -2.15 16.10 20.91
C ALA A 231 -1.08 15.02 21.20
N ALA A 232 0.12 15.17 20.64
CA ALA A 232 1.23 14.24 20.90
C ALA A 232 1.73 14.30 22.35
N ARG A 233 1.81 15.50 22.94
CA ARG A 233 2.19 15.69 24.34
C ARG A 233 1.17 15.06 25.28
N ASP A 234 -0.11 15.25 25.02
CA ASP A 234 -1.18 14.70 25.85
C ASP A 234 -1.28 13.18 25.71
N ALA A 235 -1.10 12.63 24.50
CA ALA A 235 -1.02 11.20 24.27
C ALA A 235 0.17 10.57 25.03
N LYS A 236 1.34 11.21 25.03
CA LYS A 236 2.51 10.76 25.79
C LYS A 236 2.25 10.76 27.30
N ARG A 237 1.69 11.85 27.84
CA ARG A 237 1.31 11.95 29.27
C ARG A 237 0.31 10.88 29.68
N LYS A 238 -0.66 10.57 28.80
CA LYS A 238 -1.64 9.50 29.04
C LYS A 238 -0.96 8.12 29.06
N SER A 239 -0.11 7.83 28.08
CA SER A 239 0.65 6.57 28.02
C SER A 239 1.51 6.34 29.27
N GLU A 240 2.20 7.38 29.76
CA GLU A 240 3.03 7.31 30.98
C GLU A 240 2.19 7.00 32.22
N LYS A 241 1.00 7.62 32.35
CA LYS A 241 0.05 7.33 33.43
C LYS A 241 -0.51 5.90 33.36
N ASP A 242 -0.86 5.45 32.16
CA ASP A 242 -1.40 4.10 31.94
C ASP A 242 -0.34 3.03 32.25
N GLU A 243 0.92 3.26 31.87
CA GLU A 243 2.05 2.38 32.19
C GLU A 243 2.33 2.34 33.70
N ALA A 244 2.33 3.49 34.38
CA ALA A 244 2.49 3.57 35.83
C ALA A 244 1.38 2.81 36.57
N THR A 245 0.14 2.94 36.10
CA THR A 245 -1.02 2.22 36.64
C THR A 245 -0.88 0.70 36.45
N ARG A 246 -0.44 0.26 35.26
CA ARG A 246 -0.19 -1.16 34.96
C ARG A 246 0.89 -1.75 35.86
N LYS A 247 2.03 -1.07 36.02
CA LYS A 247 3.13 -1.50 36.91
C LYS A 247 2.67 -1.60 38.36
N ALA A 248 1.85 -0.66 38.83
CA ALA A 248 1.30 -0.70 40.19
C ALA A 248 0.35 -1.89 40.42
N ILE A 249 -0.48 -2.24 39.43
CA ILE A 249 -1.36 -3.42 39.48
C ILE A 249 -0.52 -4.71 39.49
N GLU A 250 0.49 -4.80 38.63
CA GLU A 250 1.37 -5.96 38.54
C GLU A 250 2.18 -6.18 39.84
N ALA A 251 2.68 -5.10 40.45
CA ALA A 251 3.33 -5.16 41.76
C ALA A 251 2.39 -5.67 42.86
N LYS A 252 1.12 -5.22 42.87
CA LYS A 252 0.10 -5.71 43.82
C LYS A 252 -0.26 -7.18 43.59
N LEU A 253 -0.30 -7.65 42.35
CA LEU A 253 -0.54 -9.06 42.01
C LEU A 253 0.64 -9.94 42.43
N ASN A 254 1.88 -9.51 42.18
CA ASN A 254 3.08 -10.22 42.60
C ASN A 254 3.22 -10.28 44.13
N ALA A 255 2.85 -9.21 44.85
CA ALA A 255 2.83 -9.20 46.31
C ALA A 255 1.77 -10.15 46.91
N LYS A 256 0.73 -10.51 46.14
CA LYS A 256 -0.32 -11.46 46.54
C LYS A 256 -0.07 -12.89 46.03
N ARG A 257 1.01 -13.16 45.30
CA ARG A 257 1.37 -14.52 44.90
C ARG A 257 1.74 -15.32 46.16
N VAL A 258 0.96 -16.36 46.43
CA VAL A 258 1.29 -17.39 47.43
C VAL A 258 2.61 -18.07 47.00
N PRO A 259 3.55 -18.36 47.92
CA PRO A 259 4.75 -19.11 47.60
C PRO A 259 4.38 -20.41 46.88
N VAL A 260 5.06 -20.71 45.78
CA VAL A 260 4.94 -22.00 45.10
C VAL A 260 5.22 -23.09 46.16
N PRO A 261 4.35 -24.10 46.33
CA PRO A 261 4.63 -25.21 47.24
C PRO A 261 6.03 -25.76 46.95
N PRO A 262 6.78 -26.21 47.97
CA PRO A 262 8.13 -26.71 47.77
C PRO A 262 8.13 -27.74 46.63
N ALA A 263 9.05 -27.57 45.68
CA ALA A 263 9.14 -28.42 44.51
C ALA A 263 9.15 -29.88 44.94
N VAL A 264 8.18 -30.66 44.42
CA VAL A 264 8.23 -32.12 44.55
C VAL A 264 9.60 -32.56 44.06
N PRO A 265 10.37 -33.35 44.85
CA PRO A 265 11.70 -33.76 44.45
C PRO A 265 11.63 -34.36 43.04
N LYS A 266 12.47 -33.83 42.14
CA LYS A 266 12.54 -34.33 40.77
C LYS A 266 12.72 -35.85 40.84
N PRO A 267 11.93 -36.64 40.09
CA PRO A 267 12.21 -38.07 39.98
C PRO A 267 13.66 -38.26 39.51
N PRO A 268 14.37 -39.28 40.03
CA PRO A 268 15.76 -39.51 39.69
C PRO A 268 15.92 -39.60 38.18
N SER A 269 16.97 -38.99 37.68
CA SER A 269 17.32 -39.04 36.27
C SER A 269 17.66 -40.48 35.84
N LEU A 270 17.46 -40.79 34.56
CA LEU A 270 17.86 -42.09 33.98
C LEU A 270 19.34 -42.44 34.24
N ALA A 271 20.20 -41.44 34.41
CA ALA A 271 21.60 -41.62 34.79
C ALA A 271 21.76 -42.14 36.23
N GLU A 272 20.97 -41.63 37.18
CA GLU A 272 20.96 -42.09 38.58
C GLU A 272 20.30 -43.47 38.73
N MET A 273 19.31 -43.78 37.88
CA MET A 273 18.72 -45.13 37.82
C MET A 273 19.71 -46.17 37.25
N SER A 274 20.68 -45.74 36.43
CA SER A 274 21.68 -46.63 35.81
C SER A 274 22.85 -47.03 36.73
N SER A 275 23.09 -46.30 37.82
CA SER A 275 24.10 -46.66 38.83
C SER A 275 23.56 -47.64 39.89
N ILE A 276 22.26 -47.61 40.15
CA ILE A 276 21.58 -48.57 41.05
C ILE A 276 21.55 -49.98 40.44
N GLY A 277 21.57 -50.10 39.11
CA GLY A 277 21.64 -51.38 38.39
C GLY A 277 23.04 -52.00 38.26
N ARG A 278 24.13 -51.29 38.62
CA ARG A 278 25.52 -51.76 38.43
C ARG A 278 26.22 -52.27 39.68
N SER A 279 25.56 -52.38 40.84
CA SER A 279 26.14 -52.98 42.05
C SER A 279 25.84 -54.47 42.25
N ARG A 280 25.17 -55.12 41.30
CA ARG A 280 25.01 -56.59 41.28
C ARG A 280 25.79 -57.20 40.12
N GLY A 281 27.09 -57.44 40.32
CA GLY A 281 27.88 -58.24 39.38
C GLY A 281 29.39 -58.30 39.66
N SER A 282 29.86 -59.51 39.98
CA SER A 282 31.24 -59.97 40.24
C SER A 282 31.78 -59.65 41.65
N GLY A 283 32.28 -60.59 42.45
CA GLY A 283 32.62 -62.00 42.25
C GLY A 283 34.00 -62.30 42.84
N ALA A 284 34.06 -63.14 43.88
CA ALA A 284 35.19 -63.92 44.44
C ALA A 284 35.02 -64.03 45.97
N GLN A 285 35.26 -65.13 46.70
CA GLN A 285 35.52 -66.57 46.51
C GLN A 285 35.41 -67.18 47.96
N PRO A 286 35.06 -68.46 48.18
CA PRO A 286 34.97 -69.03 49.53
C PRO A 286 36.34 -69.52 50.04
N PRO A 287 36.67 -69.43 51.34
CA PRO A 287 37.84 -70.09 51.90
C PRO A 287 37.53 -71.51 52.40
N VAL A 288 38.59 -72.32 52.29
CA VAL A 288 38.87 -73.71 52.71
C VAL A 288 37.99 -74.32 53.80
#